data_AF-A0AAW1KUT2-F1
#
_entry.id   AF-A0AAW1KUT2-F1
#
_cell.length_a   1.000
_cell.length_b   1.000
_cell.length_c   1.000
_cell.angle_alpha   90.00
_cell.angle_beta   90.00
_cell.angle_gamma   90.00
#
_symmetry.space_group_name_H-M   'P 1'
#
loop_
_entity.id
_entity.type
_entity.pdbx_description
1 polymer ?
#
loop_
_entity_poly.entity_id
_entity_poly.type
_entity_poly.pdbx_seq_one_letter_code
_entity_poly.pdbx_strand_id
1 'polypeptide(L)'
;MSGPITSLTDDSPEFVSFIDRKATEMKVPKKSNGAQRNKKGGTHKAKRNKNDQVTEMLKVCLQKVCELQQNLERTEDFENDPQAAGYAACAMETLRFLAAEGLPPDHPVVRTLSERLSSDRE
;
A
#
# COMPACT_ATOMS: atom_id res chain seq x y z
N MET A 1 20.00 5.08 -28.50
CA MET A 1 20.06 6.46 -27.95
C MET A 1 19.33 6.41 -26.62
N SER A 2 20.07 6.37 -25.50
CA SER A 2 19.50 6.35 -24.15
C SER A 2 19.14 7.78 -23.75
N GLY A 3 17.87 8.02 -23.43
CA GLY A 3 17.41 9.25 -22.80
C GLY A 3 17.67 9.23 -21.29
N PRO A 4 17.80 10.39 -20.63
CA PRO A 4 18.08 10.47 -19.20
C PRO A 4 16.83 10.13 -18.38
N ILE A 5 17.03 9.34 -17.32
CA ILE A 5 16.05 9.10 -16.26
C ILE A 5 15.96 10.40 -15.44
N THR A 6 14.90 11.16 -15.66
CA THR A 6 14.59 12.32 -14.82
C THR A 6 14.20 11.84 -13.43
N SER A 7 15.01 12.22 -12.45
CA SER A 7 14.75 12.16 -11.02
C SER A 7 13.39 12.76 -10.69
N LEU A 8 12.41 11.90 -10.38
CA LEU A 8 11.14 12.31 -9.81
C LEU A 8 11.32 12.41 -8.28
N THR A 9 11.94 13.48 -7.83
CA THR A 9 11.73 13.96 -6.46
C THR A 9 10.32 14.52 -6.42
N ASP A 10 9.38 13.65 -6.06
CA ASP A 10 7.97 13.99 -5.86
C ASP A 10 7.86 14.80 -4.54
N ASP A 11 8.21 16.08 -4.62
CA ASP A 11 7.89 17.12 -3.65
C ASP A 11 6.39 17.46 -3.78
N SER A 12 5.52 16.46 -3.67
CA SER A 12 4.08 16.65 -3.79
C SER A 12 3.54 17.29 -2.51
N PRO A 13 2.98 18.52 -2.57
CA PRO A 13 2.41 19.21 -1.40
C PRO A 13 1.21 18.46 -0.79
N GLU A 14 0.65 17.49 -1.51
CA GLU A 14 -0.37 16.56 -1.03
C GLU A 14 0.18 15.59 0.02
N PHE A 15 1.43 15.14 -0.10
CA PHE A 15 2.03 14.18 0.83
C PHE A 15 2.39 14.83 2.17
N VAL A 16 2.97 16.04 2.14
CA VAL A 16 3.27 16.81 3.35
C VAL A 16 1.99 17.22 4.07
N SER A 17 0.96 17.64 3.32
CA SER A 17 -0.33 17.99 3.91
C SER A 17 -1.09 16.78 4.47
N PHE A 18 -0.91 15.59 3.89
CA PHE A 18 -1.45 14.34 4.45
C PHE A 18 -0.82 13.98 5.80
N ILE A 19 0.51 14.07 5.92
CA ILE A 19 1.23 13.86 7.18
C ILE A 19 0.80 14.88 8.23
N ASP A 20 0.71 16.17 7.88
CA ASP A 20 0.26 17.23 8.80
C ASP A 20 -1.21 17.04 9.23
N ARG A 21 -2.10 16.66 8.31
CA ARG A 21 -3.51 16.39 8.62
C ARG A 21 -3.64 15.26 9.63
N LYS A 22 -2.89 14.17 9.46
CA LYS A 22 -2.87 13.06 10.43
C LYS A 22 -2.25 13.45 11.77
N ALA A 23 -1.27 14.36 11.80
CA ALA A 23 -0.72 14.89 13.05
C ALA A 23 -1.75 15.73 13.83
N THR A 24 -2.67 16.42 13.15
CA THR A 24 -3.70 17.24 13.82
C THR A 24 -4.88 16.45 14.39
N GLU A 25 -5.17 15.24 13.91
CA GLU A 25 -6.26 14.39 14.43
C GLU A 25 -5.93 13.78 15.80
N MET A 26 -4.66 13.73 16.21
CA MET A 26 -4.23 13.19 17.52
C MET A 26 -4.25 14.24 18.65
N LYS A 27 -5.25 15.13 18.65
CA LYS A 27 -5.40 16.17 19.68
C LYS A 27 -6.15 15.61 20.89
N VAL A 28 -5.42 14.97 21.80
CA VAL A 28 -5.90 14.60 23.14
C VAL A 28 -6.42 15.86 23.86
N PRO A 29 -7.64 15.87 24.42
CA PRO A 29 -8.17 17.04 25.12
C PRO A 29 -7.36 17.30 26.40
N LYS A 30 -6.55 18.37 26.38
CA LYS A 30 -5.75 18.80 27.51
C LYS A 30 -6.59 19.73 28.39
N LYS A 31 -7.08 19.21 29.52
CA LYS A 31 -7.72 20.02 30.59
C LYS A 31 -6.77 21.14 31.02
N SER A 32 -7.21 22.39 30.89
CA SER A 32 -6.49 23.57 31.35
C SER A 32 -6.67 23.75 32.86
N ASN A 33 -5.59 23.61 33.62
CA ASN A 33 -5.51 24.13 34.98
C ASN A 33 -4.22 24.96 35.14
N GLY A 34 -4.40 26.27 35.29
CA GLY A 34 -3.68 27.07 36.28
C GLY A 34 -2.25 27.54 36.01
N ALA A 35 -2.09 28.85 36.20
CA ALA A 35 -0.97 29.55 36.83
C ALA A 35 0.13 30.19 35.95
N GLN A 36 0.25 31.51 36.19
CA GLN A 36 1.24 32.49 35.74
C GLN A 36 2.70 32.07 36.06
N ARG A 37 3.68 32.65 35.34
CA ARG A 37 4.68 33.62 35.86
C ARG A 37 5.94 33.75 34.97
N ASN A 38 6.34 35.00 34.72
CA ASN A 38 7.54 35.45 33.99
C ASN A 38 8.86 34.82 34.46
N LYS A 39 9.80 34.58 33.52
CA LYS A 39 11.22 34.98 33.69
C LYS A 39 12.05 34.91 32.39
N LYS A 40 12.82 35.99 32.19
CA LYS A 40 13.86 36.24 31.18
C LYS A 40 14.96 35.17 31.16
N GLY A 41 15.53 34.98 29.96
CA GLY A 41 16.97 34.80 29.77
C GLY A 41 17.48 33.37 29.74
N GLY A 42 18.07 32.99 28.60
CA GLY A 42 18.87 31.77 28.50
C GLY A 42 19.04 31.35 27.05
N THR A 43 20.18 31.70 26.45
CA THR A 43 20.70 31.08 25.22
C THR A 43 21.00 29.60 25.50
N HIS A 44 19.97 28.78 25.55
CA HIS A 44 20.11 27.34 25.64
C HIS A 44 20.55 26.82 24.28
N LYS A 45 21.87 26.67 24.10
CA LYS A 45 22.42 25.77 23.09
C LYS A 45 21.61 24.48 23.15
N ALA A 46 20.88 24.20 22.08
CA ALA A 46 19.94 23.11 21.99
C ALA A 46 20.64 21.80 22.37
N LYS A 47 20.39 21.36 23.61
CA LYS A 47 20.77 20.04 24.08
C LYS A 47 19.85 19.08 23.35
N ARG A 48 20.24 18.69 22.13
CA ARG A 48 19.55 17.72 21.27
C ARG A 48 19.16 16.55 22.17
N ASN A 49 17.87 16.44 22.44
CA ASN A 49 17.39 15.62 23.53
C ASN A 49 17.42 14.18 23.03
N LYS A 50 17.75 13.20 23.89
CA LYS A 50 17.71 11.78 23.47
C LYS A 50 16.32 11.37 22.95
N ASN A 51 15.28 12.06 23.45
CA ASN A 51 13.91 11.97 22.95
C ASN A 51 13.78 12.37 21.48
N ASP A 52 14.55 13.34 21.01
CA ASP A 52 14.55 13.77 19.60
C ASP A 52 15.16 12.65 18.74
N GLN A 53 16.23 12.00 19.21
CA GLN A 53 16.84 10.87 18.49
C GLN A 53 15.89 9.67 18.39
N VAL A 54 15.20 9.32 19.47
CA VAL A 54 14.20 8.24 19.47
C VAL A 54 13.03 8.61 18.56
N THR A 55 12.59 9.86 18.58
CA THR A 55 11.52 10.36 17.72
C THR A 55 11.90 10.25 16.24
N GLU A 56 13.12 10.65 15.87
CA GLU A 56 13.60 10.50 14.49
C GLU A 56 13.71 9.03 14.07
N MET A 57 14.15 8.15 14.97
CA MET A 57 14.19 6.71 14.68
C MET A 57 12.79 6.13 14.48
N LEU A 58 11.81 6.54 15.29
CA LEU A 58 10.41 6.16 15.13
C LEU A 58 9.84 6.63 13.78
N LYS A 59 10.17 7.84 13.34
CA LYS A 59 9.77 8.35 12.01
C LYS A 59 10.34 7.48 10.89
N VAL A 60 11.62 7.12 10.97
CA VAL A 60 12.26 6.24 9.97
C VAL A 60 11.63 4.85 9.98
N CYS A 61 11.36 4.28 11.15
CA CYS A 61 10.66 3.00 11.27
C CYS A 61 9.25 3.07 10.66
N LEU A 62 8.47 4.11 10.99
CA LEU A 62 7.13 4.31 10.45
C LEU A 62 7.14 4.48 8.93
N GLN A 63 8.06 5.30 8.40
CA GLN A 63 8.25 5.44 6.96
C GLN A 63 8.53 4.09 6.30
N LYS A 64 9.41 3.27 6.91
CA LYS A 64 9.73 1.96 6.34
C LYS A 64 8.55 0.98 6.39
N VAL A 65 7.76 1.00 7.46
CA VAL A 65 6.54 0.20 7.56
C VAL A 65 5.55 0.61 6.46
N CYS A 66 5.35 1.91 6.23
CA CYS A 66 4.47 2.39 5.17
C CYS A 66 4.99 2.02 3.76
N GLU A 67 6.29 2.10 3.51
CA GLU A 67 6.89 1.62 2.24
C GLU A 67 6.65 0.12 2.03
N LEU A 68 6.82 -0.68 3.09
CA LEU A 68 6.60 -2.12 3.02
C LEU A 68 5.13 -2.46 2.81
N GLN A 69 4.21 -1.76 3.48
CA GLN A 69 2.77 -1.89 3.26
C GLN A 69 2.39 -1.54 1.83
N GLN A 70 2.88 -0.41 1.30
CA GLN A 70 2.62 -0.02 -0.08
C GLN A 70 3.19 -1.02 -1.09
N ASN A 71 4.35 -1.61 -0.82
CA ASN A 71 4.91 -2.65 -1.69
C ASN A 71 4.10 -3.94 -1.63
N LEU A 72 3.57 -4.31 -0.46
CA LEU A 72 2.67 -5.46 -0.33
C LEU A 72 1.34 -5.20 -1.03
N GLU A 73 0.68 -4.06 -0.81
CA GLU A 73 -0.55 -3.67 -1.50
C GLU A 73 -0.38 -3.67 -3.02
N ARG A 74 0.70 -3.07 -3.53
CA ARG A 74 1.03 -3.13 -4.97
C ARG A 74 1.23 -4.56 -5.51
N THR A 75 1.59 -5.50 -4.66
CA THR A 75 1.80 -6.91 -5.04
C THR A 75 0.53 -7.75 -4.81
N GLU A 76 -0.36 -7.33 -3.91
CA GLU A 76 -1.54 -8.10 -3.47
C GLU A 76 -2.85 -7.68 -4.18
N ASP A 77 -2.89 -6.51 -4.83
CA ASP A 77 -4.16 -5.94 -5.34
C ASP A 77 -4.65 -6.47 -6.70
N PHE A 78 -3.91 -7.32 -7.42
CA PHE A 78 -4.34 -7.83 -8.73
C PHE A 78 -4.30 -9.35 -8.92
N GLU A 79 -3.58 -10.11 -8.08
CA GLU A 79 -3.38 -11.56 -8.33
C GLU A 79 -4.11 -12.51 -7.37
N ASN A 80 -4.71 -12.04 -6.27
CA ASN A 80 -5.26 -12.92 -5.23
C ASN A 80 -6.69 -12.58 -4.83
N ASP A 81 -7.62 -12.47 -5.79
CA ASP A 81 -9.03 -12.73 -5.45
C ASP A 81 -9.23 -14.25 -5.29
N PRO A 82 -9.37 -14.77 -4.05
CA PRO A 82 -9.55 -16.21 -3.83
C PRO A 82 -10.82 -16.74 -4.50
N GLN A 83 -11.83 -15.89 -4.71
CA GLN A 83 -13.05 -16.27 -5.40
C GLN A 83 -12.81 -16.45 -6.90
N ALA A 84 -12.15 -15.49 -7.56
CA ALA A 84 -11.70 -15.63 -8.96
C ALA A 84 -10.79 -16.85 -9.15
N ALA A 85 -9.84 -17.08 -8.24
CA ALA A 85 -8.96 -18.26 -8.28
C ALA A 85 -9.76 -19.58 -8.18
N GLY A 86 -10.78 -19.61 -7.31
CA GLY A 86 -11.68 -20.76 -7.19
C GLY A 86 -12.51 -21.01 -8.46
N TYR A 87 -13.03 -19.94 -9.08
CA TYR A 87 -13.74 -20.06 -10.35
C TYR A 87 -12.83 -20.55 -11.48
N ALA A 88 -11.61 -20.02 -11.60
CA ALA A 88 -10.64 -20.45 -12.60
C ALA A 88 -10.26 -21.92 -12.43
N ALA A 89 -10.03 -22.37 -11.20
CA ALA A 89 -9.77 -23.78 -10.90
C ALA A 89 -10.93 -24.70 -11.31
N CYS A 90 -12.17 -24.30 -11.00
CA CYS A 90 -13.37 -25.05 -11.39
C CYS A 90 -13.55 -25.12 -12.92
N ALA A 91 -13.32 -24.01 -13.62
CA ALA A 91 -13.38 -23.96 -15.09
C ALA A 91 -12.33 -24.86 -15.74
N MET A 92 -11.08 -24.84 -15.24
CA MET A 92 -10.01 -25.72 -15.72
C MET A 92 -10.35 -27.20 -15.52
N GLU A 93 -10.88 -27.56 -14.35
CA GLU A 93 -11.25 -28.95 -14.07
C GLU A 93 -12.42 -29.40 -14.95
N THR A 94 -13.39 -28.51 -15.20
CA THR A 94 -14.48 -28.77 -16.15
C THR A 94 -13.94 -29.03 -17.55
N LEU A 95 -12.97 -28.25 -18.02
CA LEU A 95 -12.33 -28.49 -19.32
C LEU A 95 -11.61 -29.86 -19.37
N ARG A 96 -10.92 -30.25 -18.30
CA ARG A 96 -10.30 -31.59 -18.21
C ARG A 96 -11.35 -32.70 -18.26
N PHE A 97 -12.45 -32.55 -17.53
CA PHE A 97 -13.55 -33.51 -17.54
C PHE A 97 -14.15 -33.66 -18.94
N LEU A 98 -14.46 -32.54 -19.63
CA LEU A 98 -15.01 -32.59 -20.99
C LEU A 98 -14.04 -33.25 -21.98
N ALA A 99 -12.74 -33.00 -21.84
CA ALA A 99 -11.72 -33.67 -22.65
C ALA A 99 -11.66 -35.18 -22.37
N ALA A 100 -11.80 -35.60 -21.12
CA ALA A 100 -11.83 -37.01 -20.73
C ALA A 100 -13.08 -37.75 -21.26
N GLU A 101 -14.22 -37.04 -21.36
CA GLU A 101 -15.44 -37.54 -22.01
C GLU A 101 -15.35 -37.55 -23.56
N GLY A 102 -14.22 -37.12 -24.11
CA GLY A 102 -13.94 -37.17 -25.55
C GLY A 102 -14.49 -36.00 -26.35
N LEU A 103 -14.87 -34.88 -25.71
CA LEU A 103 -15.25 -33.68 -26.45
C LEU A 103 -14.01 -33.04 -27.09
N PRO A 104 -14.07 -32.73 -28.40
CA PRO A 104 -12.95 -32.08 -29.07
C PRO A 104 -12.83 -30.61 -28.62
N PRO A 105 -11.62 -30.02 -28.67
CA PRO A 105 -11.39 -28.61 -28.33
C PRO A 105 -12.25 -27.63 -29.14
N ASP A 106 -12.59 -27.99 -30.38
CA ASP A 106 -13.42 -27.18 -31.29
C ASP A 106 -14.92 -27.25 -30.96
N HIS A 107 -15.33 -28.10 -30.02
CA HIS A 107 -16.72 -28.18 -29.58
C HIS A 107 -17.16 -26.81 -29.03
N PRO A 108 -18.33 -26.27 -29.42
CA PRO A 108 -18.73 -24.90 -29.07
C PRO A 108 -18.65 -24.61 -27.57
N VAL A 109 -19.05 -25.58 -26.73
CA VAL A 109 -18.98 -25.45 -25.27
C VAL A 109 -17.55 -25.36 -24.76
N VAL A 110 -16.64 -26.20 -25.26
CA VAL A 110 -15.23 -26.24 -24.84
C VAL A 110 -14.52 -24.97 -25.30
N ARG A 111 -14.78 -24.55 -26.54
CA ARG A 111 -14.21 -23.33 -27.13
C ARG A 111 -14.63 -22.09 -26.37
N THR A 112 -15.93 -21.89 -26.16
CA THR A 112 -16.45 -20.73 -25.42
C THR A 112 -15.95 -20.69 -23.98
N LEU A 113 -15.86 -21.84 -23.31
CA LEU A 113 -15.35 -21.90 -21.94
C LEU A 113 -13.85 -21.56 -21.89
N SER A 114 -13.07 -22.06 -22.85
CA SER A 114 -11.62 -21.80 -22.94
C SER A 114 -11.31 -20.35 -23.31
N GLU A 115 -12.07 -19.76 -24.23
CA GLU A 115 -11.98 -18.34 -24.60
C GLU A 115 -12.23 -17.45 -23.36
N ARG A 116 -13.32 -17.70 -22.63
CA ARG A 116 -13.65 -16.93 -21.41
C ARG A 116 -12.57 -17.04 -20.34
N LEU A 117 -12.05 -18.24 -20.10
CA LEU A 117 -11.01 -18.46 -19.10
C LEU A 117 -9.67 -17.79 -19.46
N SER A 118 -9.41 -17.59 -20.75
CA SER A 118 -8.17 -16.96 -21.23
C SER A 118 -8.28 -15.43 -21.23
N SER A 119 -9.47 -14.88 -21.47
CA SER A 119 -9.71 -13.43 -21.47
C SER A 119 -9.68 -12.78 -20.09
N ASP A 120 -9.87 -13.52 -19.00
CA ASP A 120 -9.75 -13.00 -17.62
C ASP A 120 -8.29 -12.76 -17.18
N ARG A 121 -7.30 -13.06 -18.03
CA ARG A 121 -5.86 -12.95 -17.71
C ARG A 121 -5.13 -11.78 -18.41
N GLU A 122 -5.83 -11.00 -19.25
CA GLU A 122 -5.30 -9.79 -19.91
C GLU A 122 -5.86 -8.51 -19.28
#